data_AF-A0A9Q0XM16-F1
#
_entry.id   AF-A0A9Q0XM16-F1
#
_cell.length_a   1.000
_cell.length_b   1.000
_cell.length_c   1.000
_cell.angle_alpha   90.00
_cell.angle_beta   90.00
_cell.angle_gamma   90.00
#
_symmetry.space_group_name_H-M   'P 1'
#
loop_
_entity.id
_entity.type
_entity.pdbx_description
1 polymer ?
#
loop_
_entity_poly.entity_id
_entity_poly.type
_entity_poly.pdbx_seq_one_letter_code
_entity_poly.pdbx_strand_id
1 'polypeptide(L)' 'AGLPAIGFSPMNRTPVLLHDHNEFLNEQVFLHGIEIYAHLISNLASVPPLPAEA' A
#
# COMPACT_ATOMS: atom_id res chain seq x y z
N ALA A 1 -18.24 -9.20 -3.85
CA ALA A 1 -17.25 -10.20 -3.40
C ALA A 1 -16.75 -10.96 -4.62
N GLY A 2 -15.49 -11.41 -4.64
CA GLY A 2 -14.91 -12.16 -5.78
C GLY A 2 -13.72 -11.51 -6.48
N LEU A 3 -13.23 -10.35 -6.00
CA LEU A 3 -12.00 -9.73 -6.48
C LEU A 3 -10.83 -10.06 -5.52
N PRO A 4 -9.64 -10.37 -6.03
CA PRO A 4 -8.44 -10.49 -5.20
C PRO A 4 -8.09 -9.12 -4.60
N ALA A 5 -7.77 -9.08 -3.30
CA ALA A 5 -7.47 -7.84 -2.60
C ALA A 5 -6.37 -8.04 -1.55
N ILE A 6 -5.57 -7.00 -1.34
CA ILE A 6 -4.54 -6.93 -0.30
C ILE A 6 -4.71 -5.59 0.42
N GLY A 7 -4.80 -5.63 1.75
CA GLY A 7 -4.67 -4.44 2.60
C GLY A 7 -3.21 -4.23 2.95
N PHE A 8 -2.62 -3.15 2.46
CA PHE A 8 -1.21 -2.80 2.71
C PHE A 8 -1.10 -1.32 3.07
N SER A 9 -0.20 -1.00 4.00
CA SER A 9 0.15 0.37 4.35
C SER A 9 1.66 0.44 4.62
N PRO A 10 2.42 1.27 3.89
CA PRO A 10 3.89 1.34 3.99
C PRO A 10 4.35 2.14 5.22
N MET A 11 3.88 1.78 6.41
CA MET A 11 4.18 2.45 7.68
C MET A 11 5.23 1.68 8.48
N ASN A 12 6.41 1.45 7.89
CA ASN A 12 7.47 0.73 8.58
C ASN A 12 7.99 1.55 9.79
N ARG A 13 8.48 0.85 10.82
CA ARG A 13 9.05 1.46 12.04
C ARG A 13 8.12 2.50 12.71
N THR A 14 6.82 2.40 12.47
CA THR A 14 5.78 3.24 13.08
C THR A 14 5.06 2.42 14.15
N PRO A 15 4.85 2.96 15.37
CA PRO A 15 4.06 2.26 16.39
C PRO A 15 2.62 2.06 15.91
N VAL A 16 1.97 0.98 16.37
CA VAL A 16 0.56 0.72 16.06
C VAL A 16 -0.31 1.60 16.95
N LEU A 17 -0.81 2.71 16.40
CA LEU A 17 -1.59 3.72 17.14
C LEU A 17 -2.95 4.03 16.48
N LEU A 18 -3.44 3.18 15.56
CA LEU A 18 -4.74 3.40 14.94
C LEU A 18 -5.82 3.55 16.03
N HIS A 19 -6.51 4.69 16.04
CA HIS A 19 -7.55 5.01 17.03
C HIS A 19 -7.07 5.13 18.49
N ASP A 20 -5.77 5.35 18.73
CA ASP A 20 -5.23 5.61 20.06
C ASP A 20 -4.83 7.10 20.23
N HIS A 21 -4.51 7.48 21.46
CA HIS A 21 -4.05 8.82 21.80
C HIS A 21 -2.69 9.11 21.17
N ASN A 22 -2.50 10.35 20.70
CA ASN A 22 -1.28 10.80 20.04
C ASN A 22 -0.92 9.96 18.80
N GLU A 23 -1.90 9.48 18.04
CA GLU A 23 -1.67 8.89 16.72
C GLU A 23 -0.82 9.83 15.84
N PHE A 24 0.28 9.31 15.30
CA PHE A 24 1.19 10.08 14.46
C PHE A 24 1.85 9.19 13.40
N LEU A 25 2.37 9.83 12.37
CA LEU A 25 3.23 9.20 11.37
C LEU A 25 4.43 10.11 11.11
N ASN A 26 5.62 9.52 11.02
CA ASN A 26 6.81 10.28 10.65
C ASN A 26 6.74 10.72 9.18
N GLU A 27 7.05 11.98 8.89
CA GLU A 27 6.98 12.54 7.53
C GLU A 27 7.82 11.77 6.50
N GLN A 28 8.99 11.24 6.89
CA GLN A 28 9.87 10.50 5.98
C GLN A 28 9.27 9.14 5.63
N VAL A 29 8.58 8.50 6.57
CA VAL A 29 7.83 7.26 6.32
C VAL A 29 6.65 7.53 5.38
N PHE A 30 5.93 8.63 5.59
CA PHE A 30 4.84 9.05 4.70
C PHE A 30 5.33 9.30 3.27
N LEU A 31 6.40 10.11 3.11
CA LEU A 31 6.97 10.43 1.79
C LEU A 31 7.52 9.19 1.08
N HIS A 32 8.22 8.31 1.80
CA HIS A 32 8.68 7.05 1.23
C HIS A 32 7.52 6.12 0.82
N GLY A 33 6.40 6.16 1.56
CA GLY A 33 5.16 5.48 1.19
C GLY A 33 4.63 5.90 -0.18
N ILE A 34 4.76 7.18 -0.55
CA ILE A 34 4.38 7.69 -1.87
C ILE A 34 5.23 7.03 -2.97
N GLU A 35 6.55 6.96 -2.77
CA GLU A 35 7.47 6.30 -3.71
C GLU A 35 7.10 4.82 -3.90
N ILE A 36 6.81 4.11 -2.80
CA ILE A 36 6.38 2.72 -2.83
C ILE A 36 5.10 2.56 -3.67
N TYR A 37 4.07 3.37 -3.44
CA TYR A 37 2.84 3.29 -4.22
C TYR A 37 3.03 3.67 -5.68
N ALA A 38 3.86 4.66 -5.99
CA ALA A 38 4.19 5.02 -7.37
C ALA A 38 4.76 3.81 -8.14
N HIS A 39 5.64 3.03 -7.50
CA HIS A 39 6.14 1.78 -8.06
C HIS A 39 5.08 0.67 -8.10
N LEU A 40 4.33 0.46 -7.02
CA LEU A 40 3.33 -0.62 -6.95
C LEU A 40 2.22 -0.44 -7.98
N ILE A 41 1.65 0.76 -8.09
CA ILE A 41 0.54 1.04 -9.01
C ILE A 41 1.00 0.78 -10.46
N SER A 42 2.18 1.29 -10.84
CA SER A 42 2.72 1.05 -12.19
C SER A 42 2.87 -0.44 -12.50
N ASN A 43 3.38 -1.23 -11.55
CA ASN A 43 3.59 -2.67 -11.76
C ASN A 43 2.27 -3.45 -11.76
N LEU A 44 1.35 -3.16 -10.83
CA LEU A 44 0.06 -3.82 -10.73
C LEU A 44 -0.84 -3.53 -11.94
N ALA A 45 -0.77 -2.31 -12.49
CA ALA A 45 -1.50 -1.94 -13.70
C ALA A 45 -0.90 -2.53 -14.99
N SER A 46 0.31 -3.10 -14.92
CA SER A 46 1.03 -3.65 -16.07
C SER A 46 1.12 -5.19 -16.04
N VAL A 47 0.33 -5.84 -15.19
CA VAL A 47 0.26 -7.31 -15.14
C VAL A 47 -0.33 -7.82 -16.46
N PRO A 48 0.28 -8.81 -17.12
CA PRO A 48 -0.28 -9.42 -18.33
C PRO A 48 -1.68 -10.00 -18.07
N PRO A 49 -2.55 -10.08 -19.09
CA PRO A 49 -3.87 -10.70 -18.96
C PRO A 49 -3.77 -12.09 -18.35
N LEU A 50 -4.67 -12.39 -17.42
CA LEU A 50 -4.75 -13.72 -16.84
C LEU A 50 -5.32 -14.71 -17.87
N PRO A 51 -4.99 -16.01 -17.77
CA PRO A 51 -5.52 -17.03 -18.71
C PRO A 51 -7.06 -17.10 -18.79
N ALA A 52 -7.76 -16.61 -17.76
CA ALA A 52 -9.22 -16.56 -17.71
C ALA A 52 -9.84 -15.32 -18.39
N GLU A 53 -9.00 -14.39 -18.87
CA GLU A 53 -9.40 -13.11 -19.48
C GLU A 53 -9.18 -13.10 -21.00
N ALA A 54 -8.74 -14.22 -21.59
CA ALA A 54 -8.50 -14.43 -23.02
C ALA A 54 -9.67 -15.13 -23.73
#